data_AF-A0AAW9J6E2-F1
#
_entry.id   AF-A0AAW9J6E2-F1
#
_cell.length_a   1.000
_cell.length_b   1.000
_cell.length_c   1.000
_cell.angle_alpha   90.00
_cell.angle_beta   90.00
_cell.angle_gamma   90.00
#
_symmetry.space_group_name_H-M   'P 1'
#
loop_
_entity.id
_entity.type
_entity.pdbx_description
1 polymer ?
#
loop_
_entity_poly.entity_id
_entity_poly.type
_entity_poly.pdbx_seq_one_letter_code
_entity_poly.pdbx_strand_id
1 'polypeptide(L)'
;LLALTWSDVDLTNNTISINKTAKYIAPVDEDGRGKGEILIQTPKTMSSIRNIPIPVFLKDKLKQYKAEQSRNRIRLANKYENNSLVFCNSEGRYLDSSRIRKVFKKVLKDNKLKARKFHDLRHTYATRLFELGESPKKVQTILGHSNIATTLDIYTHVLEDTKDSASSKLNDLYISMGVN
;
A
#
# COMPACT_ATOMS: atom_id res chain seq x y z
N LEU A 1 5.92 -0.21 2.14
CA LEU A 1 5.53 0.45 3.41
C LEU A 1 6.71 0.55 4.37
N LEU A 2 7.29 -0.57 4.83
CA LEU A 2 8.31 -0.56 5.90
C LEU A 2 9.68 0.01 5.49
N ALA A 3 9.96 0.09 4.19
CA ALA A 3 11.17 0.71 3.67
C ALA A 3 10.95 2.17 3.23
N LEU A 4 9.73 2.72 3.38
CA LEU A 4 9.42 4.04 2.86
C LEU A 4 10.12 5.12 3.69
N THR A 5 10.80 6.04 3.02
CA THR A 5 11.51 7.17 3.62
C THR A 5 10.91 8.50 3.19
N TRP A 6 11.16 9.57 3.95
CA TRP A 6 10.61 10.89 3.63
C TRP A 6 11.09 11.46 2.29
N SER A 7 12.24 11.00 1.76
CA SER A 7 12.70 11.34 0.40
C SER A 7 11.88 10.68 -0.70
N ASP A 8 11.09 9.66 -0.38
CA ASP A 8 10.18 9.01 -1.34
C ASP A 8 8.81 9.71 -1.41
N VAL A 9 8.54 10.70 -0.56
CA VAL A 9 7.23 11.35 -0.44
C VAL A 9 7.33 12.77 -0.99
N ASP A 10 6.73 12.99 -2.16
CA ASP A 10 6.61 14.30 -2.76
C ASP A 10 5.24 14.91 -2.40
N LEU A 11 5.24 15.75 -1.36
CA LEU A 11 4.04 16.45 -0.92
C LEU A 11 3.67 17.63 -1.84
N THR A 12 4.56 18.07 -2.73
CA THR A 12 4.27 19.14 -3.69
C THR A 12 3.42 18.59 -4.82
N ASN A 13 3.87 17.48 -5.42
CA ASN A 13 3.18 16.81 -6.52
C ASN A 13 2.17 15.76 -6.05
N ASN A 14 2.02 15.56 -4.73
CA ASN A 14 1.16 14.55 -4.12
C ASN A 14 1.45 13.13 -4.65
N THR A 15 2.71 12.72 -4.64
CA THR A 15 3.12 11.39 -5.08
C THR A 15 4.01 10.68 -4.06
N ILE A 16 3.99 9.35 -4.10
CA ILE A 16 4.89 8.49 -3.34
C ILE A 16 5.63 7.56 -4.30
N SER A 17 6.96 7.59 -4.24
CA SER A 17 7.85 6.74 -5.01
C SER A 17 8.10 5.41 -4.30
N ILE A 18 7.68 4.30 -4.91
CA ILE A 18 7.96 2.96 -4.41
C ILE A 18 9.18 2.43 -5.15
N ASN A 19 10.34 2.43 -4.50
CA ASN A 19 11.63 2.03 -5.10
C ASN A 19 12.43 1.04 -4.24
N LYS A 20 11.93 0.67 -3.06
CA LYS A 20 12.63 -0.20 -2.09
C LYS A 20 11.67 -1.04 -1.25
N THR A 21 12.18 -2.18 -0.77
CA THR A 21 11.51 -3.07 0.18
C THR A 21 12.42 -3.36 1.35
N ALA A 22 11.83 -3.64 2.52
CA ALA A 22 12.54 -4.00 3.75
C ALA A 22 12.21 -5.45 4.07
N LYS A 23 13.26 -6.24 4.31
CA LYS A 23 13.14 -7.64 4.73
C LYS A 23 13.95 -7.82 6.00
N TYR A 24 13.32 -8.40 7.03
CA TYR A 24 14.07 -8.86 8.20
C TYR A 24 14.82 -10.13 7.81
N ILE A 25 16.12 -10.17 8.09
CA ILE A 25 16.99 -11.32 7.96
C ILE A 25 17.63 -11.60 9.32
N ALA A 26 17.85 -12.86 9.63
CA ALA A 26 18.59 -13.29 10.80
C ALA A 26 19.72 -14.19 10.30
N PRO A 27 20.81 -13.62 9.74
CA PRO A 27 21.97 -14.40 9.38
C PRO A 27 22.51 -15.07 10.64
N VAL A 28 22.87 -16.34 10.50
CA VAL A 28 23.39 -17.17 11.57
C VAL A 28 24.85 -17.42 11.23
N ASP A 29 25.75 -17.14 12.19
CA ASP A 29 27.17 -17.46 12.07
C ASP A 29 27.41 -18.97 12.22
N GLU A 30 28.66 -19.41 12.04
CA GLU A 30 29.05 -20.82 12.13
C GLU A 30 28.73 -21.44 13.51
N ASP A 31 28.61 -20.61 14.55
CA ASP A 31 28.32 -21.00 15.93
C ASP A 31 26.81 -21.00 16.25
N GLY A 32 25.93 -20.77 15.27
CA GLY A 32 24.49 -20.73 15.51
C GLY A 32 23.98 -19.42 16.12
N ARG A 33 24.83 -18.38 16.22
CA ARG A 33 24.48 -17.07 16.77
C ARG A 33 24.20 -16.10 15.63
N GLY A 34 23.16 -15.29 15.77
CA GLY A 34 22.73 -14.41 14.69
C GLY A 34 21.96 -13.23 15.22
N LYS A 35 22.32 -12.02 14.78
CA LYS A 35 21.55 -10.82 15.09
C LYS A 35 20.61 -10.53 13.93
N GLY A 36 19.34 -10.36 14.25
CA GLY A 36 18.36 -9.89 13.30
C GLY A 36 18.68 -8.50 12.78
N GLU A 37 18.65 -8.33 11.46
CA GLU A 37 18.85 -7.05 10.80
C GLU A 37 17.81 -6.82 9.70
N ILE A 38 17.62 -5.55 9.35
CA ILE A 38 16.72 -5.15 8.26
C ILE A 38 17.55 -4.95 7.00
N LEU A 39 17.36 -5.84 6.04
CA LEU A 39 17.91 -5.73 4.71
C LEU A 39 16.98 -4.88 3.83
N ILE A 40 17.49 -3.74 3.36
CA ILE A 40 16.83 -2.92 2.34
C ILE A 40 17.27 -3.41 0.97
N GLN A 41 16.31 -3.72 0.11
CA GLN A 41 16.56 -4.22 -1.23
C GLN A 41 15.76 -3.41 -2.25
N THR A 42 16.29 -3.33 -3.46
CA THR A 42 15.49 -2.91 -4.61
C THR A 42 14.43 -3.98 -4.90
N PRO A 43 13.23 -3.58 -5.37
CA PRO A 43 12.22 -4.54 -5.75
C PRO A 43 12.73 -5.47 -6.84
N LYS A 44 12.38 -6.76 -6.74
CA LYS A 44 12.84 -7.81 -7.66
C LYS A 44 12.36 -7.62 -9.10
N THR A 45 11.32 -6.82 -9.33
CA THR A 45 10.75 -6.59 -10.65
C THR A 45 10.65 -5.10 -10.94
N MET A 46 10.89 -4.72 -12.19
CA MET A 46 10.68 -3.34 -12.65
C MET A 46 9.26 -2.84 -12.40
N SER A 47 8.26 -3.72 -12.55
CA SER A 47 6.85 -3.39 -12.27
C SER A 47 6.56 -2.99 -10.82
N SER A 48 7.45 -3.35 -9.89
CA SER A 48 7.33 -2.98 -8.49
C SER A 48 7.85 -1.56 -8.22
N ILE A 49 8.69 -1.02 -9.11
CA ILE A 49 9.14 0.37 -9.07
C ILE A 49 8.05 1.25 -9.70
N ARG A 50 7.47 2.15 -8.92
CA ARG A 50 6.33 2.96 -9.39
C ARG A 50 6.10 4.21 -8.56
N ASN A 51 5.44 5.18 -9.16
CA ASN A 51 4.93 6.36 -8.47
C ASN A 51 3.43 6.21 -8.24
N ILE A 52 3.00 6.43 -7.01
CA ILE A 52 1.60 6.34 -6.60
C ILE A 52 1.11 7.75 -6.29
N PRO A 53 0.12 8.28 -7.04
CA PRO A 53 -0.54 9.52 -6.65
C PRO A 53 -1.28 9.32 -5.33
N ILE A 54 -1.13 10.25 -4.40
CA ILE A 54 -1.83 10.23 -3.12
C ILE A 54 -2.96 11.26 -3.10
N PRO A 55 -4.13 10.92 -2.53
CA PRO A 55 -5.19 11.89 -2.33
C PRO A 55 -4.73 13.06 -1.46
N VAL A 56 -5.26 14.25 -1.73
CA VAL A 56 -4.93 15.48 -0.98
C VAL A 56 -5.19 15.32 0.52
N PHE A 57 -6.24 14.60 0.92
CA PHE A 57 -6.53 14.35 2.34
C PHE A 57 -5.41 13.58 3.07
N LEU A 58 -4.60 12.81 2.35
CA LEU A 58 -3.48 12.07 2.94
C LEU A 58 -2.28 12.99 3.21
N LYS A 59 -2.14 14.07 2.46
CA LYS A 59 -1.05 15.06 2.60
C LYS A 59 -1.00 15.62 4.02
N ASP A 60 -2.15 16.03 4.56
CA ASP A 60 -2.20 16.63 5.89
C ASP A 60 -1.92 15.61 6.99
N LYS A 61 -2.40 14.36 6.83
CA LYS A 61 -2.05 13.27 7.74
C LYS A 61 -0.54 12.99 7.74
N LEU A 62 0.09 12.98 6.56
CA LEU A 62 1.54 12.80 6.45
C LEU A 62 2.32 13.95 7.09
N LYS A 63 1.88 15.20 6.90
CA LYS A 63 2.48 16.37 7.57
C LYS A 63 2.39 16.26 9.10
N GLN A 64 1.22 15.91 9.62
CA GLN A 64 1.00 15.71 11.06
C GLN A 64 1.94 14.62 11.59
N TYR A 65 2.05 13.51 10.87
CA TYR A 65 2.91 12.40 11.25
C TYR A 65 4.40 12.78 11.26
N LYS A 66 4.86 13.54 10.26
CA LYS A 66 6.24 14.09 10.22
C LYS A 66 6.53 15.03 11.38
N ALA A 67 5.55 15.86 11.77
CA ALA A 67 5.67 16.74 12.92
C ALA A 67 5.75 15.95 14.23
N GLU A 68 4.94 14.91 14.40
CA GLU A 68 5.00 14.03 15.58
C GLU A 68 6.36 13.34 15.71
N GLN A 69 6.91 12.81 14.62
CA GLN A 69 8.26 12.23 14.59
C GLN A 69 9.32 13.25 14.99
N SER A 70 9.20 14.49 14.53
CA SER A 70 10.11 15.57 14.91
C SER A 70 10.06 15.86 16.41
N ARG A 71 8.87 15.83 17.02
CA ARG A 71 8.71 15.95 18.48
C ARG A 71 9.32 14.77 19.22
N ASN A 72 9.12 13.54 18.73
CA ASN A 72 9.73 12.35 19.32
C ASN A 72 11.25 12.39 19.25
N ARG A 73 11.83 12.88 18.15
CA ARG A 73 13.27 13.09 17.99
C ARG A 73 13.83 14.04 19.05
N ILE A 74 13.17 15.18 19.28
CA ILE A 74 13.58 16.14 20.32
C ILE A 74 13.45 15.50 21.70
N ARG A 75 12.31 14.87 21.98
CA ARG A 75 12.00 14.28 23.30
C ARG A 75 12.95 13.15 23.71
N LEU A 76 13.34 12.30 22.76
CA LEU A 76 14.15 11.12 23.03
C LEU A 76 15.67 11.37 22.85
N ALA A 77 16.04 12.47 22.20
CA ALA A 77 17.43 12.87 21.94
C ALA A 77 18.27 11.68 21.45
N ASN A 78 19.29 11.28 22.21
CA ASN A 78 20.22 10.20 21.87
C ASN A 78 19.57 8.81 21.74
N LYS A 79 18.35 8.63 22.24
CA LYS A 79 17.60 7.37 22.09
C LYS A 79 16.82 7.28 20.76
N TYR A 80 16.73 8.39 20.00
CA TYR A 80 16.05 8.40 18.71
C TYR A 80 17.00 8.08 17.57
N GLU A 81 16.63 7.11 16.75
CA GLU A 81 17.38 6.69 15.57
C GLU A 81 16.80 7.35 14.31
N ASN A 82 17.53 8.29 13.72
CA ASN A 82 17.02 9.05 12.58
C ASN A 82 17.22 8.34 11.23
N ASN A 83 16.46 7.27 11.00
CA ASN A 83 16.47 6.53 9.74
C ASN A 83 15.70 7.20 8.59
N SER A 84 15.18 8.42 8.80
CA SER A 84 14.32 9.13 7.82
C SER A 84 13.10 8.33 7.34
N LEU A 85 12.66 7.33 8.09
CA LEU A 85 11.53 6.47 7.78
C LEU A 85 10.21 7.24 7.86
N VAL A 86 9.31 7.00 6.91
CA VAL A 86 7.93 7.49 7.03
C VAL A 86 7.24 6.75 8.14
N PHE A 87 7.32 5.42 8.20
CA PHE A 87 6.68 4.61 9.24
C PHE A 87 7.73 3.96 10.15
N CYS A 88 7.84 4.47 11.37
CA CYS A 88 8.78 3.99 12.38
C CYS A 88 8.08 3.81 13.73
N ASN A 89 8.76 3.13 14.67
CA ASN A 89 8.33 3.14 16.06
C ASN A 89 8.62 4.52 16.71
N SER A 90 8.26 4.67 17.99
CA SER A 90 8.49 5.92 18.74
C SER A 90 9.96 6.35 18.83
N GLU A 91 10.90 5.41 18.67
CA GLU A 91 12.34 5.62 18.72
C GLU A 91 12.96 5.83 17.32
N GLY A 92 12.17 5.93 16.25
CA GLY A 92 12.70 6.13 14.89
C GLY A 92 13.23 4.87 14.20
N ARG A 93 13.05 3.70 14.82
CA ARG A 93 13.47 2.39 14.29
C ARG A 93 12.42 1.76 13.40
N TYR A 94 12.84 0.80 12.60
CA TYR A 94 11.97 0.00 11.76
C TYR A 94 10.84 -0.67 12.55
N LEU A 95 9.65 -0.70 11.95
CA LEU A 95 8.53 -1.45 12.50
C LEU A 95 8.70 -2.94 12.24
N ASP A 96 8.47 -3.74 13.29
CA ASP A 96 8.41 -5.19 13.16
C ASP A 96 7.14 -5.63 12.42
N SER A 97 7.33 -6.36 11.30
CA SER A 97 6.23 -6.80 10.45
C SER A 97 5.28 -7.77 11.16
N SER A 98 5.77 -8.58 12.10
CA SER A 98 4.95 -9.49 12.90
C SER A 98 4.07 -8.69 13.87
N ARG A 99 4.60 -7.63 14.47
CA ARG A 99 3.87 -6.72 15.36
C ARG A 99 2.76 -6.01 14.62
N ILE A 100 3.02 -5.51 13.41
CA ILE A 100 1.97 -4.91 12.57
C ILE A 100 0.83 -5.91 12.32
N ARG A 101 1.14 -7.16 11.96
CA ARG A 101 0.11 -8.19 11.75
C ARG A 101 -0.69 -8.48 13.02
N LYS A 102 -0.02 -8.54 14.19
CA LYS A 102 -0.67 -8.74 15.49
C LYS A 102 -1.61 -7.58 15.84
N VAL A 103 -1.13 -6.34 15.70
CA VAL A 103 -1.93 -5.12 15.93
C VAL A 103 -3.12 -5.08 14.98
N PHE A 104 -2.92 -5.37 13.69
CA PHE A 104 -4.01 -5.41 12.72
C PHE A 104 -5.09 -6.44 13.08
N LYS A 105 -4.69 -7.67 13.44
CA LYS A 105 -5.64 -8.70 13.92
C LYS A 105 -6.39 -8.25 15.17
N LYS A 106 -5.71 -7.58 16.10
CA LYS A 106 -6.34 -7.01 17.30
C LYS A 106 -7.37 -5.95 16.94
N VAL A 107 -7.03 -5.00 16.06
CA VAL A 107 -7.97 -3.96 15.58
C VAL A 107 -9.20 -4.59 14.93
N LEU A 108 -9.04 -5.62 14.09
CA LEU A 108 -10.18 -6.33 13.51
C LEU A 108 -11.08 -6.96 14.58
N LYS A 109 -10.47 -7.65 15.55
CA LYS A 109 -11.20 -8.29 16.66
C LYS A 109 -11.95 -7.28 17.52
N ASP A 110 -11.27 -6.21 17.92
CA ASP A 110 -11.83 -5.17 18.79
C ASP A 110 -13.01 -4.44 18.11
N ASN A 111 -13.04 -4.38 16.77
CA ASN A 111 -14.13 -3.81 15.97
C ASN A 111 -15.13 -4.86 15.44
N LYS A 112 -15.06 -6.11 15.91
CA LYS A 112 -15.95 -7.22 15.47
C LYS A 112 -15.95 -7.46 13.95
N LEU A 113 -14.83 -7.18 13.29
CA LEU A 113 -14.65 -7.39 11.86
C LEU A 113 -14.14 -8.81 11.58
N LYS A 114 -14.52 -9.37 10.41
CA LYS A 114 -14.03 -10.68 9.95
C LYS A 114 -12.51 -10.71 9.91
N ALA A 115 -11.92 -11.83 10.33
CA ALA A 115 -10.48 -12.03 10.27
C ALA A 115 -9.96 -11.90 8.83
N ARG A 116 -8.95 -11.05 8.64
CA ARG A 116 -8.33 -10.74 7.36
C ARG A 116 -6.81 -10.61 7.52
N LYS A 117 -6.08 -10.81 6.43
CA LYS A 117 -4.62 -10.58 6.36
C LYS A 117 -4.35 -9.10 6.11
N PHE A 118 -3.18 -8.63 6.52
CA PHE A 118 -2.78 -7.23 6.28
C PHE A 118 -2.74 -6.88 4.78
N HIS A 119 -2.40 -7.85 3.93
CA HIS A 119 -2.41 -7.68 2.47
C HIS A 119 -3.81 -7.44 1.91
N ASP A 120 -4.87 -7.83 2.62
CA ASP A 120 -6.25 -7.65 2.15
C ASP A 120 -6.62 -6.16 2.06
N LEU A 121 -5.93 -5.27 2.78
CA LEU A 121 -6.08 -3.82 2.61
C LEU A 121 -5.75 -3.36 1.18
N ARG A 122 -4.77 -4.01 0.54
CA ARG A 122 -4.41 -3.73 -0.86
C ARG A 122 -5.49 -4.23 -1.82
N HIS A 123 -6.10 -5.38 -1.53
CA HIS A 123 -7.25 -5.87 -2.29
C HIS A 123 -8.44 -4.92 -2.13
N THR A 124 -8.75 -4.48 -0.90
CA THR A 124 -9.80 -3.48 -0.66
C THR A 124 -9.54 -2.20 -1.44
N TYR A 125 -8.29 -1.71 -1.47
CA TYR A 125 -7.95 -0.53 -2.27
C TYR A 125 -8.21 -0.74 -3.77
N ALA A 126 -7.84 -1.91 -4.32
CA ALA A 126 -8.12 -2.26 -5.71
C ALA A 126 -9.63 -2.30 -6.00
N THR A 127 -10.40 -3.00 -5.16
CA THR A 127 -11.87 -3.09 -5.25
C THR A 127 -12.51 -1.71 -5.26
N ARG A 128 -12.11 -0.81 -4.34
CA ARG A 128 -12.66 0.57 -4.32
C ARG A 128 -12.35 1.35 -5.59
N LEU A 129 -11.17 1.17 -6.20
CA LEU A 129 -10.87 1.83 -7.48
C LEU A 129 -11.76 1.30 -8.61
N PHE A 130 -12.06 0.00 -8.63
CA PHE A 130 -12.96 -0.58 -9.61
C PHE A 130 -14.42 -0.17 -9.43
N GLU A 131 -14.90 -0.09 -8.19
CA GLU A 131 -16.23 0.45 -7.89
C GLU A 131 -16.36 1.92 -8.34
N LEU A 132 -15.25 2.68 -8.34
CA LEU A 132 -15.19 4.05 -8.87
C LEU A 132 -15.00 4.11 -10.40
N GLY A 133 -15.03 2.97 -11.09
CA GLY A 133 -14.95 2.88 -12.56
C GLY A 133 -13.55 3.01 -13.14
N GLU A 134 -12.49 2.88 -12.35
CA GLU A 134 -11.12 2.92 -12.88
C GLU A 134 -10.79 1.71 -13.74
N SER A 135 -9.98 1.93 -14.78
CA SER A 135 -9.65 0.86 -15.72
C SER A 135 -8.70 -0.18 -15.10
N PRO A 136 -8.82 -1.47 -15.47
CA PRO A 136 -7.92 -2.53 -15.02
C PRO A 136 -6.44 -2.20 -15.19
N LYS A 137 -6.08 -1.54 -16.30
CA LYS A 137 -4.68 -1.18 -16.57
C LYS A 137 -4.15 -0.11 -15.61
N LYS A 138 -4.94 0.91 -15.28
CA LYS A 138 -4.55 1.93 -14.30
C LYS A 138 -4.37 1.32 -12.91
N VAL A 139 -5.34 0.51 -12.48
CA VAL A 139 -5.27 -0.18 -11.18
C VAL A 139 -4.06 -1.12 -11.13
N GLN A 140 -3.78 -1.87 -12.20
CA GLN A 140 -2.59 -2.72 -12.31
C GLN A 140 -1.30 -1.93 -12.07
N THR A 141 -1.15 -0.77 -12.73
CA THR A 141 0.02 0.11 -12.62
C THR A 141 0.17 0.66 -11.20
N ILE A 142 -0.91 1.16 -10.60
CA ILE A 142 -0.90 1.70 -9.23
C ILE A 142 -0.51 0.61 -8.22
N LEU A 143 -1.04 -0.59 -8.39
CA LEU A 143 -0.71 -1.72 -7.53
C LEU A 143 0.72 -2.21 -7.80
N GLY A 144 1.20 -2.18 -9.05
CA GLY A 144 2.49 -2.76 -9.45
C GLY A 144 2.42 -4.27 -9.60
N HIS A 145 1.28 -4.80 -10.06
CA HIS A 145 1.17 -6.22 -10.41
C HIS A 145 1.87 -6.47 -11.75
N SER A 146 2.88 -7.36 -11.75
CA SER A 146 3.53 -7.80 -13.00
C SER A 146 2.54 -8.51 -13.92
N ASN A 147 1.67 -9.35 -13.35
CA ASN A 147 0.61 -10.05 -14.08
C ASN A 147 -0.72 -9.29 -13.97
N ILE A 148 -1.34 -9.02 -15.12
CA ILE A 148 -2.66 -8.38 -15.17
C ILE A 148 -3.77 -9.31 -14.67
N ALA A 149 -3.60 -10.64 -14.79
CA ALA A 149 -4.59 -11.63 -14.33
C ALA A 149 -5.00 -11.43 -12.87
N THR A 150 -4.02 -11.22 -11.97
CA THR A 150 -4.29 -10.93 -10.54
C THR A 150 -5.14 -9.68 -10.34
N THR A 151 -5.03 -8.70 -11.23
CA THR A 151 -5.82 -7.47 -11.18
C THR A 151 -7.21 -7.69 -11.75
N LEU A 152 -7.30 -8.46 -12.83
CA LEU A 152 -8.56 -8.83 -13.47
C LEU A 152 -9.41 -9.74 -12.60
N ASP A 153 -8.84 -10.67 -11.83
CA ASP A 153 -9.59 -11.52 -10.90
C ASP A 153 -10.37 -10.69 -9.85
N ILE A 154 -9.79 -9.57 -9.41
CA ILE A 154 -10.46 -8.63 -8.50
C ILE A 154 -11.52 -7.84 -9.26
N TYR A 155 -11.19 -7.38 -10.47
CA TYR A 155 -12.09 -6.59 -11.32
C TYR A 155 -13.34 -7.38 -11.72
N THR A 156 -13.19 -8.63 -12.14
CA THR A 156 -14.31 -9.49 -12.54
C THR A 156 -15.27 -9.67 -11.39
N HIS A 157 -14.79 -9.98 -10.18
CA HIS A 157 -15.66 -10.07 -9.00
C HIS A 157 -16.47 -8.79 -8.76
N VAL A 158 -15.91 -7.60 -8.99
CA VAL A 158 -16.66 -6.33 -8.87
C VAL A 158 -17.66 -6.15 -10.00
N LEU A 159 -17.31 -6.57 -11.23
CA LEU A 159 -18.21 -6.49 -12.38
C LEU A 159 -19.35 -7.52 -12.35
N GLU A 160 -19.15 -8.70 -11.79
CA GLU A 160 -20.20 -9.72 -11.69
C GLU A 160 -21.41 -9.22 -10.90
N ASP A 161 -21.19 -8.31 -9.94
CA ASP A 161 -22.22 -7.59 -9.21
C ASP A 161 -22.94 -6.50 -10.05
N THR A 162 -22.52 -6.28 -11.31
CA THR A 162 -23.02 -5.23 -12.23
C THR A 162 -23.45 -5.75 -13.62
N LYS A 163 -23.63 -7.08 -13.77
CA LYS A 163 -23.87 -7.76 -15.05
C LYS A 163 -25.10 -7.29 -15.82
N ASP A 164 -26.06 -6.61 -15.19
CA ASP A 164 -27.28 -6.13 -15.85
C ASP A 164 -27.07 -4.97 -16.84
N SER A 165 -25.89 -4.31 -16.88
CA SER A 165 -25.74 -3.07 -17.68
C SER A 165 -25.23 -3.25 -19.13
N ALA A 166 -24.63 -4.39 -19.48
CA ALA A 166 -23.93 -4.52 -20.77
C ALA A 166 -24.89 -4.61 -21.96
N SER A 167 -25.94 -5.44 -21.85
CA SER A 167 -26.97 -5.57 -22.88
C SER A 167 -27.79 -4.29 -23.04
N SER A 168 -28.10 -3.59 -21.93
CA SER A 168 -28.81 -2.30 -21.98
C SER A 168 -28.00 -1.22 -22.70
N LYS A 169 -26.68 -1.15 -22.47
CA LYS A 169 -25.80 -0.20 -23.19
C LYS A 169 -25.71 -0.48 -24.68
N LEU A 170 -25.73 -1.75 -25.08
CA LEU A 170 -25.79 -2.15 -26.50
C LEU A 170 -27.12 -1.74 -27.13
N ASN A 171 -28.22 -1.89 -26.39
CA ASN A 171 -29.54 -1.46 -26.83
C ASN A 171 -29.62 0.08 -26.97
N ASP A 172 -29.08 0.83 -26.02
CA ASP A 172 -29.01 2.30 -26.08
C ASP A 172 -28.16 2.77 -27.27
N LEU A 173 -27.04 2.10 -27.54
CA LEU A 173 -26.21 2.36 -28.71
C LEU A 173 -26.99 2.09 -30.01
N TYR A 174 -27.65 0.94 -30.11
CA TYR A 174 -28.48 0.57 -31.27
C TYR A 174 -29.58 1.61 -31.56
N ILE A 175 -30.30 2.03 -30.51
CA ILE A 175 -31.32 3.09 -30.61
C ILE A 175 -30.70 4.42 -31.05
N SER A 176 -29.54 4.79 -30.51
CA SER A 176 -28.83 6.04 -30.86
C SER A 176 -28.31 6.07 -32.29
N MET A 177 -28.08 4.90 -32.90
CA MET A 177 -27.63 4.76 -34.29
C MET A 177 -28.78 4.93 -35.30
N GLY A 178 -30.03 5.10 -34.86
CA GLY A 178 -31.17 5.40 -35.73
C GLY A 178 -31.58 4.27 -36.67
N VAL A 179 -31.21 3.03 -36.34
CA VAL A 179 -31.61 1.84 -37.11
C VAL A 179 -33.01 1.42 -36.66
N ASN A 180 -34.03 2.05 -37.23
CA ASN A 180 -35.42 1.57 -37.20
C ASN A 180 -35.66 0.60 -38.36
#